data_AF-A0A9E3N587-F1
#
_entry.id   AF-A0A9E3N587-F1
#
_cell.length_a   1.000
_cell.length_b   1.000
_cell.length_c   1.000
_cell.angle_alpha   90.00
_cell.angle_beta   90.00
_cell.angle_gamma   90.00
#
_symmetry.space_group_name_H-M   'P 1'
#
loop_
_entity.id
_entity.type
_entity.pdbx_description
1 polymer ?
#
loop_
_entity_poly.entity_id
_entity_poly.type
_entity_poly.pdbx_seq_one_letter_code
_entity_poly.pdbx_strand_id
1 'polypeptide(L)'
;MSNFPPTRLTPPATDPHLGAAAGLPAYAELFCLSNFSFLQGASHAEELVDRAVQLGYTALALADECSLAGVVRAHAEAKRAQLPFIVGAHFHLQHPDGSRALSLLLLAQNRNGYGNLAEMITLGRTRSEKGSYLLHPSDFDAPEGDLEHLRGMP
;
A
#
# COMPACT_ATOMS: atom_id res chain seq x y z
N MET A 1 3.95 -18.38 -30.83
CA MET A 1 3.60 -16.96 -30.63
C MET A 1 2.07 -16.85 -30.66
N SER A 2 1.40 -17.15 -29.54
CA SER A 2 -0.06 -17.00 -29.44
C SER A 2 -0.38 -15.63 -28.84
N ASN A 3 -0.87 -14.75 -29.69
CA ASN A 3 -1.31 -13.40 -29.33
C ASN A 3 -2.67 -13.51 -28.63
N PHE A 4 -2.69 -13.51 -27.29
CA PHE A 4 -3.95 -13.34 -26.53
C PHE A 4 -4.34 -11.86 -26.62
N PRO A 5 -5.54 -11.52 -27.14
CA PRO A 5 -6.00 -10.13 -27.09
C PRO A 5 -6.21 -9.72 -25.62
N PRO A 6 -6.01 -8.44 -25.25
CA PRO A 6 -6.35 -7.96 -23.92
C PRO A 6 -7.85 -8.15 -23.72
N THR A 7 -8.22 -9.04 -22.81
CA THR A 7 -9.62 -9.17 -22.36
C THR A 7 -9.96 -7.87 -21.67
N ARG A 8 -10.56 -6.91 -22.41
CA ARG A 8 -11.25 -5.80 -21.77
C ARG A 8 -12.37 -6.45 -20.97
N LEU A 9 -12.20 -6.52 -19.65
CA LEU A 9 -13.31 -6.69 -18.74
C LEU A 9 -14.29 -5.58 -19.11
N THR A 10 -15.38 -5.95 -19.78
CA THR A 10 -16.52 -5.06 -19.90
C THR A 10 -16.86 -4.64 -18.48
N PRO A 11 -16.88 -3.33 -18.16
CA PRO A 11 -17.42 -2.91 -16.87
C PRO A 11 -18.80 -3.56 -16.74
N PRO A 12 -19.13 -4.18 -15.60
CA PRO A 12 -20.47 -4.73 -15.41
C PRO A 12 -21.46 -3.64 -15.79
N ALA A 13 -22.50 -4.01 -16.54
CA ALA A 13 -23.54 -3.08 -16.95
C ALA A 13 -23.94 -2.23 -15.74
N THR A 14 -23.84 -0.90 -15.87
CA THR A 14 -24.23 0.02 -14.80
C THR A 14 -25.73 -0.17 -14.61
N ASP A 15 -26.09 -1.04 -13.68
CA ASP A 15 -27.46 -1.33 -13.35
C ASP A 15 -28.07 -0.02 -12.81
N PRO A 16 -29.06 0.59 -13.48
CA PRO A 16 -29.67 1.83 -13.01
C PRO A 16 -30.41 1.65 -11.67
N HIS A 17 -30.49 0.41 -11.17
CA HIS A 17 -31.03 0.01 -9.88
C HIS A 17 -29.97 -0.17 -8.78
N LEU A 18 -28.67 0.00 -9.03
CA LEU A 18 -27.67 0.13 -7.96
C LEU A 18 -27.65 1.57 -7.41
N GLY A 19 -28.84 2.09 -7.10
CA GLY A 19 -28.94 3.09 -6.04
C GLY A 19 -28.33 2.46 -4.79
N ALA A 20 -27.47 3.23 -4.10
CA ALA A 20 -26.81 2.90 -2.85
C ALA A 20 -27.36 1.61 -2.21
N ALA A 21 -26.57 0.53 -2.15
CA ALA A 21 -26.93 -0.66 -1.39
C ALA A 21 -27.44 -0.19 -0.02
N ALA A 22 -28.76 -0.19 0.15
CA ALA A 22 -29.43 0.66 1.13
C ALA A 22 -29.17 0.09 2.52
N GLY A 23 -28.06 0.50 3.13
CA GLY A 23 -27.70 0.14 4.50
C GLY A 23 -26.22 0.01 4.81
N LEU A 24 -25.31 -0.06 3.82
CA LEU A 24 -23.87 -0.13 4.12
C LEU A 24 -23.21 1.25 4.12
N PRO A 25 -22.30 1.53 5.07
CA PRO A 25 -21.54 2.77 5.09
C PRO A 25 -20.64 2.87 3.86
N ALA A 26 -20.25 4.10 3.52
CA ALA A 26 -19.31 4.34 2.44
C ALA A 26 -17.97 3.62 2.72
N TYR A 27 -17.40 2.98 1.70
CA TYR A 27 -16.21 2.15 1.85
C TYR A 27 -14.93 2.89 1.45
N ALA A 28 -13.87 2.72 2.24
CA ALA A 28 -12.52 3.14 1.92
C ALA A 28 -11.59 1.94 2.03
N GLU A 29 -10.81 1.66 0.99
CA GLU A 29 -9.80 0.61 1.05
C GLU A 29 -8.55 1.17 1.72
N LEU A 30 -8.10 0.55 2.80
CA LEU A 30 -6.93 0.99 3.57
C LEU A 30 -5.73 0.05 3.40
N PHE A 31 -5.92 -1.10 2.75
CA PHE A 31 -4.85 -2.06 2.49
C PHE A 31 -4.92 -2.56 1.05
N CYS A 32 -4.22 -1.85 0.16
CA CYS A 32 -4.12 -2.22 -1.25
C CYS A 32 -2.67 -2.45 -1.67
N LEU A 33 -2.42 -3.53 -2.40
CA LEU A 33 -1.10 -3.90 -2.94
C LEU A 33 -1.10 -3.76 -4.46
N SER A 34 -0.10 -3.07 -5.00
CA SER A 34 0.18 -3.01 -6.43
C SER A 34 1.25 -4.00 -6.85
N ASN A 35 1.53 -4.06 -8.15
CA ASN A 35 2.61 -4.84 -8.74
C ASN A 35 4.03 -4.45 -8.28
N PHE A 36 4.17 -3.37 -7.50
CA PHE A 36 5.42 -3.06 -6.80
C PHE A 36 5.65 -3.90 -5.54
N SER A 37 4.65 -4.67 -5.11
CA SER A 37 4.76 -5.72 -4.11
C SER A 37 5.05 -7.06 -4.81
N PHE A 38 6.32 -7.45 -4.86
CA PHE A 38 6.78 -8.58 -5.68
C PHE A 38 6.08 -9.90 -5.29
N LEU A 39 5.49 -10.59 -6.28
CA LEU A 39 4.70 -11.82 -6.09
C LEU A 39 3.48 -11.69 -5.15
N GLN A 40 3.10 -10.47 -4.76
CA GLN A 40 1.93 -10.20 -3.91
C GLN A 40 0.85 -9.40 -4.65
N GLY A 41 1.23 -8.40 -5.44
CA GLY A 41 0.31 -7.61 -6.26
C GLY A 41 0.49 -7.84 -7.75
N ALA A 42 -0.62 -7.82 -8.50
CA ALA A 42 -0.61 -8.01 -9.96
C ALA A 42 -1.00 -6.74 -10.73
N SER A 43 -1.87 -5.90 -10.17
CA SER A 43 -2.40 -4.71 -10.83
C SER A 43 -1.44 -3.52 -10.75
N HIS A 44 -1.47 -2.68 -11.78
CA HIS A 44 -0.76 -1.40 -11.75
C HIS A 44 -1.40 -0.44 -10.74
N ALA A 45 -0.59 0.44 -10.15
CA ALA A 45 -1.05 1.40 -9.14
C ALA A 45 -2.15 2.32 -9.68
N GLU A 46 -2.05 2.71 -10.95
CA GLU A 46 -3.05 3.51 -11.68
C GLU A 46 -4.39 2.76 -11.84
N GLU A 47 -4.33 1.47 -12.20
CA GLU A 47 -5.52 0.62 -12.42
C GLU A 47 -6.30 0.40 -11.12
N LEU A 48 -5.61 0.34 -9.98
CA LEU A 48 -6.24 0.21 -8.67
C LEU A 48 -7.08 1.43 -8.32
N VAL A 49 -6.60 2.63 -8.66
CA VAL A 49 -7.36 3.88 -8.49
C VAL A 49 -8.58 3.89 -9.39
N ASP A 50 -8.41 3.61 -10.68
CA ASP A 50 -9.51 3.56 -11.65
C ASP A 50 -10.59 2.55 -11.19
N ARG A 51 -10.17 1.42 -10.63
CA ARG A 51 -11.08 0.41 -10.09
C ARG A 51 -11.83 0.90 -8.85
N ALA A 52 -11.15 1.56 -7.92
CA ALA A 52 -11.78 2.12 -6.73
C ALA A 52 -12.86 3.15 -7.08
N VAL A 53 -12.61 3.99 -8.10
CA VAL A 53 -13.59 4.95 -8.62
C VAL A 53 -14.81 4.24 -9.21
N GLN A 54 -14.60 3.22 -10.05
CA GLN A 54 -15.69 2.42 -10.63
C GLN A 54 -16.55 1.72 -9.58
N LEU A 55 -15.96 1.35 -8.44
CA LEU A 55 -16.64 0.71 -7.32
C LEU A 55 -17.29 1.71 -6.34
N GLY A 56 -17.12 3.02 -6.57
CA GLY A 56 -17.69 4.06 -5.70
C GLY A 56 -17.00 4.18 -4.33
N TYR A 57 -15.70 3.87 -4.25
CA TYR A 57 -14.95 4.02 -3.00
C TYR A 57 -14.82 5.50 -2.61
N THR A 58 -14.83 5.75 -1.31
CA THR A 58 -14.65 7.10 -0.74
C THR A 58 -13.19 7.47 -0.58
N ALA A 59 -12.30 6.49 -0.46
CA ALA A 59 -10.86 6.69 -0.43
C ALA A 59 -10.12 5.39 -0.81
N LEU A 60 -8.85 5.53 -1.16
CA LEU A 60 -7.94 4.41 -1.41
C LEU A 60 -6.58 4.68 -0.75
N ALA A 61 -6.10 3.72 0.04
CA ALA A 61 -4.72 3.66 0.48
C ALA A 61 -3.92 2.67 -0.38
N LEU A 62 -2.73 3.07 -0.81
CA LEU A 62 -1.77 2.15 -1.39
C LEU A 62 -0.69 1.83 -0.36
N ALA A 63 -0.53 0.55 -0.03
CA ALA A 63 0.30 0.08 1.06
C ALA A 63 1.18 -1.10 0.63
N ASP A 64 1.99 -0.88 -0.41
CA ASP A 64 2.90 -1.89 -0.95
C ASP A 64 3.85 -2.46 0.11
N GLU A 65 4.26 -3.71 -0.09
CA GLU A 65 5.19 -4.39 0.81
C GLU A 65 6.58 -3.74 0.75
N CYS A 66 7.02 -3.16 1.86
CA CYS A 66 8.32 -2.52 2.03
C CYS A 66 8.71 -1.65 0.81
N SER A 67 7.76 -0.87 0.31
CA SER A 67 7.89 -0.11 -0.93
C SER A 67 6.94 1.09 -0.97
N LEU A 68 7.39 2.17 -1.63
CA LEU A 68 6.58 3.34 -1.99
C LEU A 68 6.60 3.59 -3.51
N ALA A 69 7.06 2.62 -4.29
CA ALA A 69 7.32 2.81 -5.72
C ALA A 69 6.03 3.07 -6.53
N GLY A 70 4.89 2.48 -6.12
CA GLY A 70 3.60 2.71 -6.76
C GLY A 70 2.92 4.03 -6.40
N VAL A 71 3.39 4.70 -5.34
CA VAL A 71 2.70 5.87 -4.74
C VAL A 71 2.60 7.03 -5.71
N VAL A 72 3.66 7.35 -6.44
CA VAL A 72 3.67 8.52 -7.36
C VAL A 72 2.61 8.36 -8.44
N ARG A 73 2.51 7.15 -8.99
CA ARG A 73 1.56 6.78 -10.06
C ARG A 73 0.12 6.78 -9.57
N ALA A 74 -0.16 6.07 -8.46
CA ALA A 74 -1.49 6.08 -7.86
C ALA A 74 -1.91 7.49 -7.42
N HIS A 75 -1.01 8.29 -6.85
CA HIS A 75 -1.32 9.65 -6.42
C HIS A 75 -1.70 10.56 -7.59
N ALA A 76 -0.98 10.47 -8.72
CA ALA A 76 -1.29 11.23 -9.92
C ALA A 76 -2.69 10.90 -10.45
N GLU A 77 -3.03 9.61 -10.52
CA GLU A 77 -4.35 9.17 -10.98
C GLU A 77 -5.46 9.51 -9.98
N ALA A 78 -5.23 9.34 -8.69
CA ALA A 78 -6.22 9.66 -7.66
C ALA A 78 -6.55 11.15 -7.66
N LYS A 79 -5.53 12.00 -7.88
CA LYS A 79 -5.72 13.44 -8.07
C LYS A 79 -6.54 13.76 -9.32
N ARG A 80 -6.30 13.07 -10.44
CA ARG A 80 -7.10 13.22 -11.67
C ARG A 80 -8.56 12.82 -11.45
N ALA A 81 -8.78 11.72 -10.71
CA ALA A 81 -10.10 11.19 -10.41
C ALA A 81 -10.79 11.84 -9.20
N GLN A 82 -10.13 12.79 -8.52
CA GLN A 82 -10.60 13.43 -7.29
C GLN A 82 -10.94 12.44 -6.15
N LEU A 83 -10.25 11.29 -6.12
CA LEU A 83 -10.38 10.28 -5.07
C LEU A 83 -9.40 10.60 -3.92
N PRO A 84 -9.88 10.71 -2.67
CA PRO A 84 -8.99 10.80 -1.51
C PRO A 84 -8.00 9.63 -1.46
N PHE A 85 -6.72 9.96 -1.38
CA PHE A 85 -5.64 8.98 -1.47
C PHE A 85 -4.76 9.01 -0.23
N ILE A 86 -4.44 7.84 0.31
CA ILE A 86 -3.61 7.65 1.50
C ILE A 86 -2.35 6.89 1.10
N VAL A 87 -1.20 7.37 1.56
CA VAL A 87 0.07 6.66 1.36
C VAL A 87 0.30 5.74 2.54
N GLY A 88 0.58 4.48 2.29
CA GLY A 88 0.98 3.54 3.32
C GLY A 88 2.10 2.62 2.86
N ALA A 89 2.53 1.76 3.78
CA ALA A 89 3.40 0.64 3.49
C ALA A 89 3.09 -0.52 4.43
N HIS A 90 3.28 -1.73 3.95
CA HIS A 90 3.11 -2.95 4.73
C HIS A 90 4.47 -3.60 5.00
N PHE A 91 4.67 -4.10 6.21
CA PHE A 91 5.94 -4.68 6.66
C PHE A 91 5.73 -6.00 7.37
N HIS A 92 6.59 -6.97 7.10
CA HIS A 92 6.77 -8.18 7.89
C HIS A 92 7.95 -8.02 8.84
N LEU A 93 7.70 -8.22 10.13
CA LEU A 93 8.72 -8.22 11.16
C LEU A 93 9.14 -9.65 11.48
N GLN A 94 10.42 -9.81 11.77
CA GLN A 94 11.03 -11.09 12.16
C GLN A 94 11.61 -10.99 13.57
N HIS A 95 11.65 -12.11 14.28
CA HIS A 95 12.46 -12.23 15.49
C HIS A 95 13.94 -12.42 15.12
N PRO A 96 14.88 -12.24 16.07
CA PRO A 96 16.30 -12.47 15.83
C PRO A 96 16.64 -13.91 15.38
N ASP A 97 15.79 -14.88 15.70
CA ASP A 97 15.91 -16.27 15.27
C ASP A 97 15.40 -16.54 13.84
N GLY A 98 14.94 -15.49 13.13
CA GLY A 98 14.39 -15.57 11.78
C GLY A 98 12.93 -16.03 11.72
N SER A 99 12.28 -16.32 12.86
CA SER A 99 10.85 -16.62 12.88
C SER A 99 10.01 -15.36 12.63
N ARG A 100 8.83 -15.53 12.02
CA ARG A 100 7.92 -14.40 11.76
C ARG A 100 7.36 -13.88 13.09
N ALA A 101 7.55 -12.59 13.36
CA ALA A 101 7.01 -11.93 14.54
C ALA A 101 5.58 -11.45 14.28
N LEU A 102 5.42 -10.43 13.44
CA LEU A 102 4.12 -9.83 13.15
C LEU A 102 4.14 -9.07 11.81
N SER A 103 2.96 -8.63 11.38
CA SER A 103 2.79 -7.77 10.20
C SER A 103 2.23 -6.42 10.60
N LEU A 104 2.77 -5.33 10.05
CA LEU A 104 2.30 -3.97 10.27
C LEU A 104 1.85 -3.33 8.98
N LEU A 105 0.69 -2.67 9.04
CA LEU A 105 0.23 -1.73 8.03
C LEU A 105 0.34 -0.33 8.60
N LEU A 106 1.15 0.52 7.97
CA LEU A 106 1.36 1.90 8.42
C LEU A 106 0.82 2.86 7.36
N LEU A 107 0.03 3.83 7.79
CA LEU A 107 -0.59 4.84 6.94
C LEU A 107 -0.07 6.23 7.31
N ALA A 108 0.58 6.90 6.35
CA ALA A 108 1.11 8.23 6.57
C ALA A 108 -0.03 9.26 6.65
N GLN A 109 -0.22 9.84 7.83
CA GLN A 109 -1.20 10.90 8.07
C GLN A 109 -0.69 12.30 7.70
N ASN A 110 0.62 12.46 7.54
CA ASN A 110 1.26 13.74 7.24
C ASN A 110 2.62 13.53 6.52
N ARG A 111 3.26 14.64 6.15
CA ARG A 111 4.56 14.63 5.45
C ARG A 111 5.68 13.98 6.25
N ASN A 112 5.67 14.11 7.58
CA ASN A 112 6.68 13.48 8.44
C ASN A 112 6.46 11.96 8.47
N GLY A 113 5.21 11.51 8.56
CA GLY A 113 4.88 10.08 8.46
C GLY A 113 5.35 9.46 7.14
N TYR A 114 5.20 10.17 6.01
CA TYR A 114 5.76 9.72 4.74
C TYR A 114 7.30 9.57 4.78
N GLY A 115 7.99 10.54 5.38
CA GLY A 115 9.45 10.47 5.60
C GLY A 115 9.85 9.26 6.44
N ASN A 116 9.15 9.06 7.56
CA ASN A 116 9.40 7.92 8.46
C ASN A 116 9.19 6.56 7.75
N LEU A 117 8.16 6.44 6.90
CA LEU A 117 7.96 5.22 6.08
C LEU A 117 9.15 4.98 5.13
N ALA A 118 9.62 6.02 4.44
CA ALA A 118 10.73 5.91 3.50
C ALA A 118 12.04 5.49 4.22
N GLU A 119 12.29 6.05 5.40
CA GLU A 119 13.43 5.68 6.24
C GLU A 119 13.32 4.25 6.77
N MET A 120 12.13 3.81 7.21
CA MET A 120 11.90 2.43 7.65
C MET A 120 12.14 1.41 6.52
N ILE A 121 11.69 1.73 5.30
CA ILE A 121 11.97 0.92 4.11
C ILE A 121 13.48 0.86 3.83
N THR A 122 14.16 2.00 3.98
CA THR A 122 15.61 2.09 3.77
C THR A 122 16.36 1.26 4.80
N LEU A 123 15.98 1.35 6.08
CA LEU A 123 16.52 0.53 7.16
C LEU A 123 16.38 -0.96 6.87
N GLY A 124 15.16 -1.40 6.54
CA GLY A 124 14.88 -2.81 6.27
C GLY A 124 15.67 -3.36 5.10
N ARG A 125 15.80 -2.58 4.01
CA ARG A 125 16.50 -3.03 2.79
C ARG A 125 18.01 -2.97 2.91
N THR A 126 18.58 -2.02 3.66
CA THR A 126 20.04 -1.93 3.85
C THR A 126 20.57 -3.07 4.74
N ARG A 127 19.72 -3.68 5.57
CA ARG A 127 20.08 -4.82 6.43
C ARG A 127 20.02 -6.18 5.76
N SER A 128 19.71 -6.25 4.47
CA SER A 128 19.48 -7.52 3.78
C SER A 128 20.03 -7.54 2.37
N GLU A 129 20.15 -8.74 1.81
CA GLU A 129 20.53 -8.90 0.41
C GLU A 129 19.42 -8.38 -0.52
N LYS A 130 19.83 -8.03 -1.74
CA LYS A 130 18.93 -7.49 -2.76
C LYS A 130 17.74 -8.43 -2.98
N GLY A 131 16.52 -7.89 -2.82
CA GLY A 131 15.28 -8.63 -2.99
C GLY A 131 14.64 -9.10 -1.69
N SER A 132 15.29 -8.85 -0.55
CA SER A 132 14.74 -9.10 0.79
C SER A 132 14.83 -7.85 1.66
N TYR A 133 14.18 -7.86 2.82
CA TYR A 133 14.33 -6.85 3.87
C TYR A 133 14.20 -7.51 5.24
N LEU A 134 14.81 -6.89 6.25
CA LEU A 134 14.78 -7.37 7.62
C LEU A 134 14.45 -6.22 8.56
N LEU A 135 13.31 -6.36 9.23
CA LEU A 135 12.87 -5.49 10.30
C LEU A 135 12.49 -6.33 11.52
N HIS A 136 12.78 -5.81 12.69
CA HIS A 136 12.49 -6.43 13.98
C HIS A 136 11.48 -5.56 14.76
N PRO A 137 10.71 -6.15 15.69
CA PRO A 137 9.87 -5.36 16.60
C PRO A 137 10.63 -4.28 17.37
N SER A 138 11.92 -4.52 17.69
CA SER A 138 12.78 -3.54 18.36
C SER A 138 13.04 -2.28 17.54
N ASP A 139 12.95 -2.35 16.20
CA ASP A 139 13.10 -1.15 15.35
C ASP A 139 11.96 -0.15 15.54
N PHE A 140 10.83 -0.60 16.10
CA PHE A 140 9.67 0.23 16.43
C PHE A 140 9.65 0.59 17.92
N ASP A 141 9.96 -0.37 18.79
CA ASP A 141 9.88 -0.17 20.25
C ASP A 141 11.08 0.62 20.81
N ALA A 142 12.28 0.30 20.33
CA ALA A 142 13.53 0.86 20.81
C ALA A 142 14.57 1.06 19.69
N PRO A 143 14.28 1.92 18.70
CA PRO A 143 15.29 2.27 17.71
C PRO A 143 16.45 3.03 18.37
N GLU A 144 17.66 2.77 17.86
CA GLU A 144 18.93 3.30 18.37
C GLU A 144 19.53 4.35 17.42
N GLY A 145 20.28 5.30 17.96
CA GLY A 145 21.06 6.27 17.19
C GLY A 145 20.20 7.22 16.35
N ASP A 146 20.57 7.41 15.09
CA ASP A 146 19.89 8.35 14.17
C ASP A 146 18.43 7.97 13.84
N LEU A 147 17.93 6.83 14.35
CA LEU A 147 16.58 6.31 14.09
C LEU A 147 15.64 6.50 15.29
N GLU A 148 16.09 7.14 16.38
CA GLU A 148 15.30 7.34 17.60
C GLU A 148 13.92 7.99 17.34
N HIS A 149 13.78 8.82 16.31
CA HIS A 149 12.51 9.45 15.93
C HIS A 149 11.49 8.49 15.30
N LEU A 150 11.90 7.28 14.94
CA LEU A 150 10.99 6.21 14.50
C LEU A 150 10.34 5.47 15.68
N ARG A 151 10.75 5.78 16.92
CA ARG A 151 10.24 5.13 18.13
C ARG A 151 8.74 5.31 18.24
N GLY A 152 8.05 4.19 18.42
CA GLY A 152 6.61 4.16 18.62
C GLY A 152 5.82 4.60 17.39
N MET A 153 6.36 4.47 16.17
CA MET A 153 5.60 4.76 14.93
C MET A 153 4.17 4.20 15.01
N PRO A 154 3.19 5.09 14.90
CA PRO A 154 2.42 5.24 13.66
C PRO A 154 2.70 6.55 12.91
#